data_AF-A0A7K1A443-F1
#
_entry.id   AF-A0A7K1A443-F1
#
_cell.length_a   1.000
_cell.length_b   1.000
_cell.length_c   1.000
_cell.angle_alpha   90.00
_cell.angle_beta   90.00
_cell.angle_gamma   90.00
#
_symmetry.space_group_name_H-M   'P 1'
#
loop_
_entity.id
_entity.type
_entity.pdbx_description
1 polymer ?
#
loop_
_entity_poly.entity_id
_entity_poly.type
_entity_poly.pdbx_seq_one_letter_code
_entity_poly.pdbx_strand_id
1 'polypeptide(L)'
;MTDPRAGQLAEPSDLVDVSHLVTAYYTGVPDPGDVDQRVAFGTSGHRGSSLSLSFNETHILATTQAICDYRSSQGYDGPLFIGRDTHALSEPAWATALEVLAGNDVTVLVDAADRYTPTPAVSHAIVRANGGRTTGPGLADGIVVTPSHNPPRDGGFKYNPPHGGPADTDATSVIAARANELIAAGLDGVRRIPYSRARAAATAYDFLGSYVDD
;
A
#
# COMPACT_ATOMS: atom_id res chain seq x y z
N MET A 1 -27.43 -8.12 16.87
CA MET A 1 -27.29 -8.12 18.33
C MET A 1 -25.99 -7.41 18.64
N THR A 2 -25.98 -6.45 19.55
CA THR A 2 -24.73 -5.79 19.99
C THR A 2 -23.94 -6.74 20.88
N ASP A 3 -22.62 -6.76 20.72
CA ASP A 3 -21.73 -7.53 21.59
C ASP A 3 -21.89 -7.08 23.05
N PRO A 4 -21.94 -8.01 24.03
CA PRO A 4 -22.14 -7.65 25.44
C PRO A 4 -21.02 -6.77 26.03
N ARG A 5 -19.84 -6.71 25.41
CA ARG A 5 -18.73 -5.83 25.82
C ARG A 5 -18.56 -4.59 24.94
N ALA A 6 -19.54 -4.26 24.09
CA ALA A 6 -19.50 -3.04 23.28
C ALA A 6 -19.33 -1.78 24.16
N GLY A 7 -18.34 -0.94 23.82
CA GLY A 7 -18.03 0.29 24.56
C GLY A 7 -17.17 0.09 25.82
N GLN A 8 -16.78 -1.16 26.14
CA GLN A 8 -15.86 -1.45 27.22
C GLN A 8 -14.40 -1.40 26.74
N LEU A 9 -13.45 -1.31 27.68
CA LEU A 9 -12.02 -1.41 27.38
C LEU A 9 -11.66 -2.82 26.92
N ALA A 10 -10.71 -2.91 25.98
CA ALA A 10 -10.18 -4.19 25.53
C ALA A 10 -9.48 -4.94 26.67
N GLU A 11 -9.65 -6.25 26.71
CA GLU A 11 -8.96 -7.14 27.63
C GLU A 11 -7.71 -7.72 26.97
N PRO A 12 -6.73 -8.24 27.74
CA PRO A 12 -5.54 -8.88 27.17
C PRO A 12 -5.83 -9.98 26.14
N SER A 13 -6.96 -10.70 26.27
CA SER A 13 -7.39 -11.74 25.32
C SER A 13 -7.90 -11.20 23.98
N ASP A 14 -8.21 -9.90 23.89
CA ASP A 14 -8.64 -9.24 22.64
C ASP A 14 -7.46 -8.79 21.78
N LEU A 15 -6.26 -8.76 22.38
CA LEU A 15 -5.06 -8.20 21.74
C LEU A 15 -4.42 -9.22 20.79
N VAL A 16 -3.93 -8.72 19.66
CA VAL A 16 -3.14 -9.52 18.71
C VAL A 16 -1.68 -9.61 19.16
N ASP A 17 -1.06 -10.78 18.98
CA ASP A 17 0.39 -10.91 19.05
C ASP A 17 1.03 -10.27 17.81
N VAL A 18 1.52 -9.03 17.98
CA VAL A 18 2.14 -8.25 16.90
C VAL A 18 3.39 -8.93 16.34
N SER A 19 4.19 -9.60 17.16
CA SER A 19 5.43 -10.24 16.70
C SER A 19 5.11 -11.44 15.80
N HIS A 20 4.12 -12.25 16.20
CA HIS A 20 3.63 -13.35 15.38
C HIS A 20 2.99 -12.84 14.08
N LEU A 21 2.19 -11.78 14.15
CA LEU A 21 1.54 -11.17 12.99
C LEU A 21 2.56 -10.68 11.94
N VAL A 22 3.60 -9.95 12.38
CA VAL A 22 4.66 -9.46 11.49
C VAL A 22 5.52 -10.62 10.99
N THR A 23 5.80 -11.64 11.81
CA THR A 23 6.53 -12.83 11.35
C THR A 23 5.76 -13.56 10.24
N ALA A 24 4.45 -13.77 10.43
CA ALA A 24 3.58 -14.42 9.46
C ALA A 24 3.54 -13.65 8.12
N TYR A 25 3.70 -12.33 8.12
CA TYR A 25 3.75 -11.53 6.90
C TYR A 25 4.90 -11.98 5.98
N TYR A 26 6.07 -12.29 6.54
CA TYR A 26 7.26 -12.69 5.79
C TYR A 26 7.34 -14.21 5.55
N THR A 27 6.85 -15.02 6.48
CA THR A 27 7.00 -16.49 6.39
C THR A 27 5.82 -17.18 5.71
N GLY A 28 4.65 -16.52 5.68
CA GLY A 28 3.45 -17.04 5.04
C GLY A 28 3.46 -16.83 3.53
N VAL A 29 3.10 -17.88 2.79
CA VAL A 29 2.99 -17.84 1.32
C VAL A 29 1.55 -18.18 0.95
N PRO A 30 0.83 -17.28 0.25
CA PRO A 30 -0.54 -17.55 -0.18
C PRO A 30 -0.60 -18.66 -1.24
N ASP A 31 -1.65 -19.46 -1.20
CA ASP A 31 -2.00 -20.41 -2.26
C ASP A 31 -2.82 -19.68 -3.35
N PRO A 32 -2.31 -19.53 -4.59
CA PRO A 32 -3.07 -18.90 -5.68
C PRO A 32 -4.32 -19.70 -6.08
N GLY A 33 -4.42 -20.99 -5.71
CA GLY A 33 -5.61 -21.82 -5.89
C GLY A 33 -6.75 -21.46 -4.94
N ASP A 34 -6.45 -20.89 -3.77
CA ASP A 34 -7.44 -20.49 -2.77
C ASP A 34 -7.92 -19.05 -3.02
N VAL A 35 -9.22 -18.88 -3.23
CA VAL A 35 -9.82 -17.57 -3.55
C VAL A 35 -9.68 -16.59 -2.38
N ASP A 36 -9.68 -17.07 -1.14
CA ASP A 36 -9.62 -16.22 0.06
C ASP A 36 -8.19 -15.68 0.31
N GLN A 37 -7.19 -16.26 -0.36
CA GLN A 37 -5.77 -15.86 -0.29
C GLN A 37 -5.32 -15.06 -1.51
N ARG A 38 -6.25 -14.73 -2.43
CA ARG A 38 -5.95 -13.92 -3.62
C ARG A 38 -5.95 -12.44 -3.30
N VAL A 39 -5.30 -11.66 -4.17
CA VAL A 39 -5.43 -10.21 -4.16
C VAL A 39 -6.83 -9.83 -4.61
N ALA A 40 -7.64 -9.33 -3.67
CA ALA A 40 -8.89 -8.63 -3.95
C ALA A 40 -8.64 -7.12 -3.86
N PHE A 41 -8.41 -6.46 -5.00
CA PHE A 41 -8.12 -5.01 -5.07
C PHE A 41 -9.35 -4.24 -5.56
N GLY A 42 -10.15 -3.70 -4.63
CA GLY A 42 -11.31 -2.87 -4.92
C GLY A 42 -11.01 -1.37 -4.80
N THR A 43 -12.05 -0.52 -4.76
CA THR A 43 -11.91 0.93 -4.53
C THR A 43 -11.26 1.28 -3.19
N SER A 44 -11.37 0.37 -2.22
CA SER A 44 -10.69 0.45 -0.92
C SER A 44 -9.32 -0.24 -0.90
N GLY A 45 -8.77 -0.58 -2.07
CA GLY A 45 -7.56 -1.37 -2.23
C GLY A 45 -7.74 -2.83 -1.83
N HIS A 46 -6.64 -3.49 -1.50
CA HIS A 46 -6.60 -4.84 -0.95
C HIS A 46 -6.45 -4.80 0.57
N ARG A 47 -7.18 -5.67 1.27
CA ARG A 47 -7.14 -5.84 2.72
C ARG A 47 -7.14 -7.32 3.07
N GLY A 48 -6.51 -7.65 4.19
CA GLY A 48 -6.47 -9.01 4.72
C GLY A 48 -5.61 -9.08 5.97
N SER A 49 -5.24 -10.29 6.37
CA SER A 49 -4.34 -10.52 7.50
C SER A 49 -3.27 -11.53 7.10
N SER A 50 -2.05 -11.34 7.61
CA SER A 50 -0.96 -12.29 7.39
C SER A 50 -1.25 -13.66 8.03
N LEU A 51 -2.08 -13.71 9.07
CA LEU A 51 -2.49 -14.95 9.75
C LEU A 51 -3.46 -15.80 8.94
N SER A 52 -4.22 -15.18 8.03
CA SER A 52 -5.12 -15.86 7.09
C SER A 52 -4.53 -15.98 5.70
N LEU A 53 -3.23 -15.71 5.53
CA LEU A 53 -2.53 -15.71 4.25
C LEU A 53 -3.19 -14.82 3.18
N SER A 54 -3.81 -13.71 3.60
CA SER A 54 -4.48 -12.76 2.70
C SER A 54 -3.86 -11.36 2.75
N PHE A 55 -2.73 -11.19 3.45
CA PHE A 55 -1.92 -9.96 3.45
C PHE A 55 -0.49 -10.26 3.93
N ASN A 56 0.36 -10.69 2.99
CA ASN A 56 1.73 -11.16 3.22
C ASN A 56 2.68 -10.48 2.21
N GLU A 57 3.99 -10.66 2.37
CA GLU A 57 5.01 -10.06 1.49
C GLU A 57 4.69 -10.29 0.00
N THR A 58 4.34 -11.53 -0.36
CA THR A 58 3.91 -11.94 -1.71
C THR A 58 2.84 -11.03 -2.31
N HIS A 59 1.83 -10.65 -1.52
CA HIS A 59 0.73 -9.80 -1.99
C HIS A 59 1.21 -8.38 -2.30
N ILE A 60 2.07 -7.83 -1.45
CA ILE A 60 2.59 -6.47 -1.58
C ILE A 60 3.61 -6.38 -2.71
N LEU A 61 4.47 -7.38 -2.86
CA LEU A 61 5.38 -7.50 -3.99
C LEU A 61 4.62 -7.47 -5.32
N ALA A 62 3.64 -8.36 -5.47
CA ALA A 62 2.87 -8.49 -6.69
C ALA A 62 2.00 -7.24 -6.96
N THR A 63 1.34 -6.72 -5.94
CA THR A 63 0.44 -5.56 -6.08
C THR A 63 1.22 -4.28 -6.37
N THR A 64 2.39 -4.09 -5.76
CA THR A 64 3.24 -2.93 -6.06
C THR A 64 3.79 -3.02 -7.49
N GLN A 65 4.21 -4.20 -7.95
CA GLN A 65 4.64 -4.39 -9.33
C GLN A 65 3.48 -4.12 -10.31
N ALA A 66 2.28 -4.62 -10.00
CA ALA A 66 1.09 -4.35 -10.81
C ALA A 66 0.75 -2.85 -10.88
N ILE A 67 0.94 -2.08 -9.79
CA ILE A 67 0.82 -0.63 -9.80
C ILE A 67 1.90 0.01 -10.69
N CYS A 68 3.15 -0.44 -10.62
CA CYS A 68 4.23 0.03 -11.50
C CYS A 68 3.91 -0.23 -12.99
N ASP A 69 3.39 -1.41 -13.32
CA ASP A 69 2.98 -1.77 -14.68
C ASP A 69 1.80 -0.88 -15.13
N TYR A 70 0.79 -0.70 -14.27
CA TYR A 70 -0.39 0.10 -14.55
C TYR A 70 -0.02 1.58 -14.77
N ARG A 71 0.70 2.20 -13.84
CA ARG A 71 1.09 3.62 -13.94
C ARG A 71 1.93 3.88 -15.20
N SER A 72 2.83 2.96 -15.56
CA SER A 72 3.60 3.04 -16.79
C SER A 72 2.71 2.97 -18.04
N SER A 73 1.68 2.10 -18.04
CA SER A 73 0.73 1.99 -19.15
C SER A 73 -0.13 3.23 -19.35
N GLN A 74 -0.39 3.97 -18.26
CA GLN A 74 -1.15 5.22 -18.28
C GLN A 74 -0.27 6.45 -18.57
N GLY A 75 1.06 6.29 -18.62
CA GLY A 75 1.99 7.41 -18.80
C GLY A 75 2.15 8.28 -17.55
N TYR A 76 1.89 7.75 -16.35
CA TYR A 76 2.16 8.46 -15.10
C TYR A 76 3.66 8.33 -14.79
N ASP A 77 4.42 9.35 -15.18
CA ASP A 77 5.88 9.43 -15.15
C ASP A 77 6.39 10.41 -14.07
N GLY A 78 5.50 11.00 -13.28
CA GLY A 78 5.84 11.81 -12.13
C GLY A 78 6.16 10.98 -10.88
N PRO A 79 6.37 11.66 -9.74
CA PRO A 79 6.69 11.00 -8.48
C PRO A 79 5.49 10.25 -7.88
N LEU A 80 5.78 9.20 -7.09
CA LEU A 80 4.77 8.49 -6.31
C LEU A 80 4.89 8.83 -4.83
N PHE A 81 3.83 9.37 -4.24
CA PHE A 81 3.74 9.63 -2.79
C PHE A 81 3.26 8.37 -2.06
N ILE A 82 3.98 7.93 -1.04
CA ILE A 82 3.55 6.78 -0.24
C ILE A 82 3.47 7.11 1.25
N GLY A 83 2.29 6.88 1.82
CA GLY A 83 2.00 7.06 3.24
C GLY A 83 1.59 5.75 3.91
N ARG A 84 1.80 5.63 5.22
CA ARG A 84 1.36 4.48 6.03
C ARG A 84 0.66 4.92 7.31
N ASP A 85 -0.28 4.11 7.79
CA ASP A 85 -0.91 4.28 9.09
C ASP A 85 -0.20 3.48 10.19
N THR A 86 -0.85 3.41 11.36
CA THR A 86 -0.32 2.79 12.58
C THR A 86 -0.60 1.30 12.71
N HIS A 87 -1.17 0.62 11.71
CA HIS A 87 -1.37 -0.83 11.79
C HIS A 87 -0.02 -1.56 11.76
N ALA A 88 0.07 -2.67 12.50
CA ALA A 88 1.30 -3.47 12.58
C ALA A 88 1.79 -3.95 11.20
N LEU A 89 0.86 -4.32 10.32
CA LEU A 89 1.18 -4.79 8.96
C LEU A 89 1.48 -3.64 7.97
N SER A 90 1.28 -2.38 8.35
CA SER A 90 1.56 -1.23 7.49
C SER A 90 3.05 -0.95 7.36
N GLU A 91 3.84 -1.18 8.42
CA GLU A 91 5.30 -1.04 8.41
C GLU A 91 5.97 -2.01 7.41
N PRO A 92 5.77 -3.34 7.51
CA PRO A 92 6.40 -4.26 6.57
C PRO A 92 5.86 -4.09 5.14
N ALA A 93 4.58 -3.79 4.95
CA ALA A 93 4.03 -3.53 3.62
C ALA A 93 4.60 -2.27 2.97
N TRP A 94 4.78 -1.18 3.74
CA TRP A 94 5.44 0.02 3.23
C TRP A 94 6.89 -0.27 2.82
N ALA A 95 7.65 -1.00 3.64
CA ALA A 95 9.02 -1.37 3.32
C ALA A 95 9.12 -2.19 2.03
N THR A 96 8.28 -3.23 1.89
CA THR A 96 8.19 -4.07 0.69
C THR A 96 7.82 -3.26 -0.56
N ALA A 97 6.88 -2.32 -0.43
CA ALA A 97 6.49 -1.47 -1.55
C ALA A 97 7.66 -0.58 -2.01
N LEU A 98 8.43 0.01 -1.09
CA LEU A 98 9.60 0.82 -1.46
C LEU A 98 10.62 0.04 -2.30
N GLU A 99 10.88 -1.21 -1.95
CA GLU A 99 11.81 -2.07 -2.68
C GLU A 99 11.40 -2.28 -4.13
N VAL A 100 10.11 -2.51 -4.38
CA VAL A 100 9.56 -2.72 -5.71
C VAL A 100 9.49 -1.42 -6.49
N LEU A 101 9.01 -0.34 -5.87
CA LEU A 101 8.94 0.99 -6.49
C LEU A 101 10.33 1.44 -6.96
N ALA A 102 11.33 1.36 -6.09
CA ALA A 102 12.70 1.72 -6.43
C ALA A 102 13.31 0.76 -7.46
N GLY A 103 12.99 -0.54 -7.40
CA GLY A 103 13.41 -1.52 -8.42
C GLY A 103 12.78 -1.32 -9.80
N ASN A 104 11.71 -0.51 -9.88
CA ASN A 104 11.06 -0.09 -11.12
C ASN A 104 11.45 1.35 -11.53
N ASP A 105 12.48 1.92 -10.92
CA ASP A 105 12.96 3.29 -11.17
C ASP A 105 11.90 4.39 -10.91
N VAL A 106 10.93 4.12 -10.03
CA VAL A 106 9.94 5.12 -9.61
C VAL A 106 10.58 6.09 -8.60
N THR A 107 10.41 7.40 -8.83
CA THR A 107 10.78 8.40 -7.82
C THR A 107 9.74 8.38 -6.70
N VAL A 108 10.15 7.93 -5.50
CA VAL A 108 9.23 7.78 -4.36
C VAL A 108 9.42 8.88 -3.33
N LEU A 109 8.33 9.47 -2.86
CA LEU A 109 8.33 10.43 -1.75
C LEU A 109 7.68 9.82 -0.51
N VAL A 110 8.40 9.90 0.62
CA VAL A 110 8.02 9.36 1.94
C VAL A 110 8.02 10.49 2.97
N ASP A 111 7.38 10.28 4.14
CA ASP A 111 7.38 11.31 5.19
C ASP A 111 8.81 11.65 5.63
N ALA A 112 9.09 12.96 5.70
CA ALA A 112 10.42 13.48 5.98
C ALA A 112 10.99 13.09 7.34
N ALA A 113 10.15 12.68 8.30
CA ALA A 113 10.58 12.23 9.62
C ALA A 113 10.13 10.79 9.91
N ASP A 114 9.86 9.99 8.87
CA ASP A 114 9.37 8.60 8.97
C ASP A 114 8.11 8.46 9.88
N ARG A 115 7.25 9.49 9.90
CA ARG A 115 5.98 9.47 10.63
C ARG A 115 4.88 8.79 9.81
N TYR A 116 3.76 8.52 10.49
CA TYR A 116 2.53 8.08 9.84
C TYR A 116 1.89 9.22 9.04
N THR A 117 1.23 8.85 7.93
CA THR A 117 0.65 9.81 6.99
C THR A 117 -0.84 9.52 6.80
N PRO A 118 -1.73 10.44 7.19
CA PRO A 118 -3.16 10.29 6.92
C PRO A 118 -3.43 10.19 5.41
N THR A 119 -4.41 9.38 5.01
CA THR A 119 -4.91 9.30 3.62
C THR A 119 -5.10 10.68 2.97
N PRO A 120 -5.77 11.68 3.59
CA PRO A 120 -5.96 12.98 2.95
C PRO A 120 -4.67 13.76 2.73
N ALA A 121 -3.60 13.52 3.50
CA ALA A 121 -2.31 14.18 3.28
C ALA A 121 -1.61 13.64 2.03
N VAL A 122 -1.75 12.34 1.72
CA VAL A 122 -1.29 11.76 0.45
C VAL A 122 -2.10 12.32 -0.72
N SER A 123 -3.43 12.35 -0.61
CA SER A 123 -4.32 12.95 -1.61
C SER A 123 -3.97 14.41 -1.90
N HIS A 124 -3.75 15.20 -0.84
CA HIS A 124 -3.38 16.61 -0.94
C HIS A 124 -2.03 16.79 -1.65
N ALA A 125 -1.02 16.00 -1.27
CA ALA A 125 0.30 16.05 -1.91
C ALA A 125 0.23 15.76 -3.43
N ILE A 126 -0.57 14.77 -3.84
CA ILE A 126 -0.80 14.45 -5.26
C ILE A 126 -1.45 15.64 -5.98
N VAL A 127 -2.57 16.16 -5.45
CA VAL A 127 -3.29 17.28 -6.08
C VAL A 127 -2.41 18.51 -6.20
N ARG A 128 -1.61 18.81 -5.15
CA ARG A 128 -0.66 19.91 -5.12
C ARG A 128 0.45 19.73 -6.15
N ALA A 129 1.07 18.56 -6.22
CA ALA A 129 2.14 18.26 -7.19
C ALA A 129 1.65 18.36 -8.64
N ASN A 130 0.41 17.95 -8.88
CA ASN A 130 -0.18 17.99 -10.21
C ASN A 130 -0.77 19.35 -10.60
N GLY A 131 -0.98 20.26 -9.63
CA GLY A 131 -1.69 21.52 -9.86
C GLY A 131 -3.11 21.29 -10.37
N GLY A 132 -3.78 20.24 -9.89
CA GLY A 132 -5.11 19.82 -10.34
C GLY A 132 -5.17 19.14 -11.71
N ARG A 133 -4.04 18.95 -12.40
CA ARG A 133 -4.00 18.23 -13.68
C ARG A 133 -4.20 16.73 -13.48
N THR A 134 -4.84 16.11 -14.46
CA THR A 134 -5.00 14.64 -14.54
C THR A 134 -4.47 14.07 -15.85
N THR A 135 -3.91 14.92 -16.72
CA THR A 135 -3.34 14.55 -18.02
C THR A 135 -2.03 15.30 -18.28
N GLY A 136 -1.24 14.78 -19.21
CA GLY A 136 0.08 15.32 -19.56
C GLY A 136 1.23 14.69 -18.76
N PRO A 137 2.46 15.15 -18.99
CA PRO A 137 3.64 14.60 -18.33
C PRO A 137 3.77 15.08 -16.87
N GLY A 138 4.61 14.37 -16.13
CA GLY A 138 4.98 14.63 -14.75
C GLY A 138 3.83 14.43 -13.77
N LEU A 139 2.86 13.57 -14.06
CA LEU A 139 1.74 13.31 -13.14
C LEU A 139 2.20 12.45 -11.97
N ALA A 140 2.05 13.01 -10.78
CA ALA A 140 2.22 12.31 -9.53
C ALA A 140 0.99 11.46 -9.20
N ASP A 141 1.22 10.36 -8.50
CA ASP A 141 0.24 9.40 -8.00
C ASP A 141 0.61 9.00 -6.56
N GLY A 142 -0.11 8.05 -5.95
CA GLY A 142 0.25 7.62 -4.62
C GLY A 142 -0.30 6.30 -4.14
N ILE A 143 0.30 5.81 -3.06
CA ILE A 143 -0.09 4.59 -2.35
C ILE A 143 -0.38 4.95 -0.89
N VAL A 144 -1.44 4.37 -0.34
CA VAL A 144 -1.77 4.50 1.08
C VAL A 144 -1.82 3.12 1.71
N VAL A 145 -0.91 2.86 2.64
CA VAL A 145 -0.82 1.60 3.39
C VAL A 145 -1.66 1.73 4.66
N THR A 146 -2.91 1.28 4.59
CA THR A 146 -3.86 1.31 5.71
C THR A 146 -5.08 0.44 5.40
N PRO A 147 -5.58 -0.36 6.35
CA PRO A 147 -6.90 -0.98 6.28
C PRO A 147 -8.01 -0.09 6.90
N SER A 148 -7.74 1.20 7.13
CA SER A 148 -8.64 2.16 7.78
C SER A 148 -8.95 1.80 9.24
N HIS A 149 -10.18 1.37 9.53
CA HIS A 149 -10.66 1.08 10.88
C HIS A 149 -10.86 -0.42 11.13
N ASN A 150 -10.31 -1.25 10.25
CA ASN A 150 -10.31 -2.70 10.45
C ASN A 150 -9.60 -3.09 11.76
N PRO A 151 -9.84 -4.31 12.26
CA PRO A 151 -9.18 -4.79 13.48
C PRO A 151 -7.64 -4.76 13.39
N PRO A 152 -6.93 -4.71 14.55
CA PRO A 152 -5.46 -4.58 14.59
C PRO A 152 -4.66 -5.67 13.85
N ARG A 153 -5.26 -6.83 13.56
CA ARG A 153 -4.64 -7.94 12.84
C ARG A 153 -4.60 -7.73 11.32
N ASP A 154 -5.33 -6.74 10.81
CA ASP A 154 -5.49 -6.54 9.38
C ASP A 154 -4.43 -5.56 8.85
N GLY A 155 -4.08 -5.74 7.58
CA GLY A 155 -3.30 -4.82 6.76
C GLY A 155 -4.13 -4.35 5.57
N GLY A 156 -3.74 -3.23 4.97
CA GLY A 156 -4.43 -2.70 3.80
C GLY A 156 -3.49 -1.92 2.88
N PHE A 157 -3.76 -1.96 1.58
CA PHE A 157 -2.90 -1.37 0.56
C PHE A 157 -3.76 -0.78 -0.56
N LYS A 158 -3.68 0.53 -0.77
CA LYS A 158 -4.52 1.29 -1.72
C LYS A 158 -3.69 2.09 -2.71
N TYR A 159 -4.26 2.36 -3.87
CA TYR A 159 -3.68 3.21 -4.91
C TYR A 159 -4.58 4.43 -5.18
N ASN A 160 -3.95 5.59 -5.32
CA ASN A 160 -4.58 6.86 -5.66
C ASN A 160 -3.97 7.39 -6.97
N PRO A 161 -4.73 7.44 -8.08
CA PRO A 161 -4.26 7.99 -9.35
C PRO A 161 -4.04 9.52 -9.30
N PRO A 162 -3.64 10.17 -10.42
CA PRO A 162 -3.27 11.59 -10.44
C PRO A 162 -4.32 12.62 -10.00
N HIS A 163 -5.60 12.23 -9.92
CA HIS A 163 -6.65 13.09 -9.35
C HIS A 163 -6.65 13.09 -7.80
N GLY A 164 -5.79 12.30 -7.15
CA GLY A 164 -5.59 12.24 -5.70
C GLY A 164 -6.65 11.47 -4.91
N GLY A 165 -7.75 11.05 -5.55
CA GLY A 165 -8.79 10.23 -4.95
C GLY A 165 -8.47 8.72 -5.00
N PRO A 166 -9.35 7.87 -4.44
CA PRO A 166 -9.20 6.42 -4.58
C PRO A 166 -9.31 6.02 -6.05
N ALA A 167 -8.55 5.00 -6.45
CA ALA A 167 -8.66 4.41 -7.78
C ALA A 167 -10.06 3.81 -8.04
N ASP A 168 -10.58 4.05 -9.23
CA ASP A 168 -11.83 3.47 -9.71
C ASP A 168 -11.64 2.05 -10.25
N THR A 169 -12.76 1.37 -10.52
CA THR A 169 -12.80 -0.06 -10.89
C THR A 169 -11.98 -0.41 -12.14
N ASP A 170 -11.81 0.53 -13.07
CA ASP A 170 -11.00 0.37 -14.28
C ASP A 170 -9.51 0.17 -13.95
N ALA A 171 -8.98 0.95 -13.00
CA ALA A 171 -7.63 0.78 -12.48
C ALA A 171 -7.53 -0.45 -11.56
N THR A 172 -8.44 -0.56 -10.59
CA THR A 172 -8.32 -1.58 -9.53
C THR A 172 -8.45 -2.99 -10.07
N SER A 173 -9.30 -3.22 -11.08
CA SER A 173 -9.47 -4.54 -11.70
C SER A 173 -8.23 -4.98 -12.48
N VAL A 174 -7.59 -4.05 -13.21
CA VAL A 174 -6.35 -4.33 -13.94
C VAL A 174 -5.22 -4.64 -12.98
N ILE A 175 -5.08 -3.86 -11.90
CA ILE A 175 -4.08 -4.08 -10.86
C ILE A 175 -4.30 -5.43 -10.16
N ALA A 176 -5.55 -5.76 -9.78
CA ALA A 176 -5.88 -7.04 -9.15
C ALA A 176 -5.55 -8.23 -10.05
N ALA A 177 -5.93 -8.18 -11.32
CA ALA A 177 -5.67 -9.25 -12.28
C ALA A 177 -4.16 -9.47 -12.43
N ARG A 178 -3.42 -8.38 -12.67
CA ARG A 178 -1.96 -8.44 -12.83
C ARG A 178 -1.24 -8.94 -11.58
N ALA A 179 -1.68 -8.52 -10.39
CA ALA A 179 -1.09 -9.00 -9.14
C ALA A 179 -1.30 -10.51 -8.96
N ASN A 180 -2.52 -11.02 -9.22
CA ASN A 180 -2.78 -12.46 -9.10
C ASN A 180 -2.03 -13.29 -10.15
N GLU A 181 -1.84 -12.77 -11.37
CA GLU A 181 -0.98 -13.40 -12.39
C GLU A 181 0.46 -13.53 -11.88
N LEU A 182 1.02 -12.46 -11.31
CA LEU A 182 2.37 -12.46 -10.74
C LEU A 182 2.49 -13.47 -9.60
N ILE A 183 1.50 -13.56 -8.70
CA ILE A 183 1.50 -14.56 -7.62
C ILE A 183 1.46 -15.98 -8.18
N ALA A 184 0.58 -16.26 -9.14
CA ALA A 184 0.48 -17.58 -9.77
C ALA A 184 1.77 -17.97 -10.54
N ALA A 185 2.51 -16.98 -11.05
CA ALA A 185 3.81 -17.16 -11.68
C ALA A 185 4.99 -17.23 -10.69
N GLY A 186 4.74 -17.30 -9.38
CA GLY A 186 5.80 -17.36 -8.38
C GLY A 186 6.61 -16.06 -8.26
N LEU A 187 5.96 -14.92 -8.51
CA LEU A 187 6.54 -13.56 -8.54
C LEU A 187 7.55 -13.33 -9.69
N ASP A 188 7.55 -14.17 -10.72
CA ASP A 188 8.31 -13.89 -11.94
C ASP A 188 7.83 -12.59 -12.59
N GLY A 189 8.76 -11.68 -12.86
CA GLY A 189 8.49 -10.33 -13.34
C GLY A 189 8.41 -9.24 -12.25
N VAL A 190 8.47 -9.57 -10.96
CA VAL A 190 8.60 -8.56 -9.89
C VAL A 190 10.05 -8.04 -9.84
N ARG A 191 10.22 -6.74 -10.11
CA ARG A 191 11.51 -6.05 -9.95
C ARG A 191 11.60 -5.44 -8.57
N ARG A 192 12.61 -5.82 -7.77
CA ARG A 192 12.87 -5.23 -6.45
C ARG A 192 14.37 -5.06 -6.21
N ILE A 193 14.72 -4.08 -5.37
CA ILE A 193 16.07 -3.93 -4.80
C ILE A 193 16.01 -4.02 -3.28
N PRO A 194 17.12 -4.31 -2.58
CA PRO A 194 17.12 -4.38 -1.11
C PRO A 194 16.63 -3.08 -0.45
N TYR A 195 15.86 -3.21 0.63
CA TYR A 195 15.24 -2.08 1.36
C TYR A 195 16.23 -0.97 1.70
N SER A 196 17.45 -1.29 2.14
CA SER A 196 18.46 -0.28 2.48
C SER A 196 18.82 0.62 1.29
N ARG A 197 18.82 0.08 0.06
CA ARG A 197 19.03 0.87 -1.16
C ARG A 197 17.78 1.63 -1.55
N ALA A 198 16.60 1.00 -1.46
CA ALA A 198 15.33 1.64 -1.75
C ALA A 198 15.06 2.85 -0.83
N ARG A 199 15.25 2.70 0.47
CA ARG A 199 15.07 3.76 1.47
C ARG A 199 16.06 4.90 1.29
N ALA A 200 17.29 4.61 0.88
CA ALA A 200 18.30 5.62 0.58
C ALA A 200 17.99 6.41 -0.72
N ALA A 201 17.29 5.78 -1.67
CA ALA A 201 16.85 6.43 -2.91
C ALA A 201 15.56 7.24 -2.75
N ALA A 202 14.73 6.93 -1.72
CA ALA A 202 13.49 7.65 -1.46
C ALA A 202 13.74 9.11 -1.04
N THR A 203 12.90 10.02 -1.53
CA THR A 203 12.97 11.45 -1.25
C THR A 203 12.05 11.82 -0.09
N ALA A 204 12.53 12.68 0.81
CA ALA A 204 11.74 13.17 1.94
C ALA A 204 10.70 14.22 1.49
N TYR A 205 9.47 14.09 1.98
CA TYR A 205 8.38 15.05 1.80
C TYR A 205 7.72 15.37 3.15
N ASP A 206 7.55 16.65 3.45
CA ASP A 206 6.89 17.06 4.69
C ASP A 206 5.36 17.08 4.51
N PHE A 207 4.74 15.90 4.61
CA PHE A 207 3.29 15.76 4.50
C PHE A 207 2.55 16.57 5.56
N LEU A 208 3.10 16.68 6.77
CA LEU A 208 2.46 17.40 7.87
C LEU A 208 2.46 18.91 7.62
N GLY A 209 3.64 19.51 7.42
CA GLY A 209 3.75 20.95 7.20
C GLY A 209 2.99 21.36 5.94
N SER A 210 3.16 20.62 4.84
CA SER A 210 2.49 20.93 3.57
C SER A 210 0.97 20.89 3.66
N TYR A 211 0.39 20.07 4.54
CA TYR A 211 -1.06 19.95 4.73
C TYR A 211 -1.62 20.97 5.74
N VAL A 212 -0.87 21.30 6.79
CA VAL A 212 -1.32 22.21 7.86
C VAL A 212 -1.17 23.68 7.47
N ASP A 213 -0.17 24.01 6.65
CA ASP A 213 0.15 25.39 6.25
C ASP A 213 -0.68 25.92 5.06
N ASP A 214 -1.52 25.09 4.45
CA ASP A 214 -2.36 25.40 3.28
C ASP A 214 -3.77 25.90 3.69
#